data_AF-A0A2H9QTD7-F1
#
_entry.id   AF-A0A2H9QTD7-F1
#
_cell.length_a   1.000
_cell.length_b   1.000
_cell.length_c   1.000
_cell.angle_alpha   90.00
_cell.angle_beta   90.00
_cell.angle_gamma   90.00
#
_symmetry.space_group_name_H-M   'P 1'
#
loop_
_entity.id
_entity.type
_entity.pdbx_description
1 polymer ?
#
loop_
_entity_poly.entity_id
_entity_poly.type
_entity_poly.pdbx_seq_one_letter_code
_entity_poly.pdbx_strand_id
1 'polypeptide(L)'
;MDAVRFVREKLGLYGVGAIVFFLFSLCSGLLGTLLGRALWVLFGALALGCVYKAFHNVWKYGLWLIGIYVFSGTGGYFLTYHDAMHLAGGLVCELISIFILLSLIYTVIDMREKTKHKHPLGLWFLSLLIFFVFANLSLSDWSYWLIDKSPLYLYTFSEIMIICSGVYVLWVPQVKISVRNVCPVCDCELRVDKRSCPSCNETENFFWCRKGEHHIIKCPYCNKLTLHGGKCIHCRKKLKKGVECRSCGSEHSLAEWIKL
;
A
#
# COMPACT_ATOMS: atom_id res chain seq x y z
N MET A 1 -16.73 -3.62 10.01
CA MET A 1 -16.45 -2.43 9.17
C MET A 1 -16.64 -2.89 7.74
N ASP A 2 -17.73 -2.48 7.10
CA ASP A 2 -18.13 -3.02 5.80
C ASP A 2 -17.11 -2.65 4.73
N ALA A 3 -16.70 -3.64 3.93
CA ALA A 3 -15.76 -3.46 2.82
C ALA A 3 -16.19 -2.32 1.88
N VAL A 4 -17.50 -2.12 1.72
CA VAL A 4 -18.11 -1.04 0.93
C VAL A 4 -17.81 0.34 1.51
N ARG A 5 -17.88 0.50 2.83
CA ARG A 5 -17.59 1.78 3.51
C ARG A 5 -16.09 2.10 3.46
N PHE A 6 -15.23 1.09 3.56
CA PHE A 6 -13.78 1.28 3.39
C PHE A 6 -13.41 1.64 1.96
N VAL A 7 -13.98 0.97 0.94
CA VAL A 7 -13.74 1.34 -0.47
C VAL A 7 -14.18 2.78 -0.72
N ARG A 8 -15.34 3.20 -0.19
CA ARG A 8 -15.84 4.56 -0.34
C ARG A 8 -15.00 5.61 0.41
N GLU A 9 -14.55 5.34 1.63
CA GLU A 9 -13.82 6.32 2.47
C GLU A 9 -12.29 6.34 2.24
N LYS A 10 -11.67 5.19 1.94
CA LYS A 10 -10.21 5.03 1.88
C LYS A 10 -9.66 4.83 0.48
N LEU A 11 -10.37 4.15 -0.43
CA LEU A 11 -9.98 4.19 -1.84
C LEU A 11 -10.19 5.62 -2.37
N GLY A 12 -11.30 6.28 -2.01
CA GLY A 12 -11.48 7.73 -2.09
C GLY A 12 -11.03 8.37 -3.42
N LEU A 13 -10.72 9.66 -3.37
CA LEU A 13 -10.22 10.41 -4.54
C LEU A 13 -8.84 9.91 -5.00
N TYR A 14 -7.96 9.52 -4.07
CA TYR A 14 -6.56 9.19 -4.38
C TYR A 14 -6.40 7.79 -4.98
N GLY A 15 -7.17 6.79 -4.57
CA GLY A 15 -7.13 5.46 -5.16
C GLY A 15 -7.71 5.44 -6.58
N VAL A 16 -8.82 6.15 -6.81
CA VAL A 16 -9.36 6.36 -8.17
C VAL A 16 -8.36 7.16 -9.01
N GLY A 17 -7.79 8.23 -8.46
CA GLY A 17 -6.76 9.02 -9.13
C GLY A 17 -5.54 8.18 -9.53
N ALA A 18 -5.09 7.27 -8.67
CA ALA A 18 -3.98 6.36 -8.99
C ALA A 18 -4.30 5.49 -10.21
N ILE A 19 -5.47 4.85 -10.25
CA ILE A 19 -5.87 4.01 -11.39
C ILE A 19 -5.96 4.83 -12.67
N VAL A 20 -6.59 6.01 -12.61
CA VAL A 20 -6.71 6.92 -13.77
C VAL A 20 -5.33 7.34 -14.29
N PHE A 21 -4.41 7.73 -13.42
CA PHE A 21 -3.07 8.11 -13.83
C PHE A 21 -2.26 6.91 -14.35
N PHE A 22 -2.43 5.70 -13.81
CA PHE A 22 -1.83 4.51 -14.40
C PHE A 22 -2.37 4.22 -15.81
N LEU A 23 -3.67 4.41 -16.05
CA LEU A 23 -4.25 4.27 -17.39
C LEU A 23 -3.73 5.33 -18.36
N PHE A 24 -3.56 6.58 -17.91
CA PHE A 24 -2.93 7.62 -18.73
C PHE A 24 -1.45 7.33 -19.01
N SER A 25 -0.74 6.76 -18.03
CA SER A 25 0.63 6.27 -18.21
C SER A 25 0.65 5.20 -19.31
N LEU A 26 -0.21 4.18 -19.20
CA LEU A 26 -0.37 3.11 -20.20
C LEU A 26 -0.62 3.68 -21.60
N CYS A 27 -1.64 4.53 -21.77
CA CYS A 27 -1.95 5.16 -23.05
C CYS A 27 -0.79 5.97 -23.62
N SER A 28 -0.01 6.64 -22.76
CA SER A 28 1.18 7.40 -23.19
C SER A 28 2.31 6.48 -23.65
N GLY A 29 2.48 5.33 -23.00
CA GLY A 29 3.46 4.31 -23.39
C GLY A 29 3.18 3.70 -24.78
N LEU A 30 1.91 3.60 -25.17
CA LEU A 30 1.49 3.12 -26.50
C LEU A 30 1.89 4.07 -27.65
N LEU A 31 2.21 5.32 -27.37
CA LEU A 31 2.54 6.30 -28.41
C LEU A 31 3.94 6.08 -29.01
N GLY A 32 4.87 5.43 -28.30
CA GLY A 32 6.24 5.17 -28.79
C GLY A 32 7.13 6.40 -29.05
N THR A 33 6.59 7.62 -28.99
CA THR A 33 7.33 8.86 -29.23
C THR A 33 8.12 9.30 -27.99
N LEU A 34 9.06 10.23 -28.17
CA LEU A 34 9.74 10.88 -27.03
C LEU A 34 8.74 11.56 -26.09
N LEU A 35 7.73 12.25 -26.66
CA LEU A 35 6.66 12.86 -25.88
C LEU A 35 5.85 11.82 -25.11
N GLY A 36 5.49 10.71 -25.76
CA GLY A 36 4.80 9.59 -25.11
C GLY A 36 5.57 9.03 -23.92
N ARG A 37 6.89 8.85 -24.06
CA ARG A 37 7.77 8.43 -22.96
C ARG A 37 7.82 9.45 -21.81
N ALA A 38 7.92 10.74 -22.12
CA ALA A 38 7.90 11.78 -21.09
C ALA A 38 6.57 11.81 -20.32
N LEU A 39 5.45 11.69 -21.03
CA LEU A 39 4.12 11.60 -20.43
C LEU A 39 3.91 10.32 -19.62
N TRP A 40 4.44 9.19 -20.09
CA TRP A 40 4.45 7.92 -19.35
C TRP A 40 5.15 8.09 -17.99
N VAL A 41 6.35 8.69 -17.95
CA VAL A 41 7.04 8.97 -16.68
C VAL A 41 6.24 9.92 -15.79
N LEU A 42 5.70 11.00 -16.36
CA LEU A 42 4.93 12.00 -15.62
C LEU A 42 3.68 11.40 -14.97
N PHE A 43 2.86 10.69 -15.75
CA PHE A 43 1.63 10.07 -15.24
C PHE A 43 1.93 8.92 -14.29
N GLY A 44 3.00 8.13 -14.53
CA GLY A 44 3.50 7.16 -13.57
C GLY A 44 3.85 7.82 -12.23
N ALA A 45 4.59 8.93 -12.24
CA ALA A 45 4.93 9.66 -11.02
C ALA A 45 3.71 10.22 -10.27
N LEU A 46 2.72 10.74 -11.00
CA LEU A 46 1.45 11.20 -10.43
C LEU A 46 0.66 10.04 -9.81
N ALA A 47 0.58 8.90 -10.50
CA ALA A 47 -0.04 7.68 -9.99
C ALA A 47 0.64 7.23 -8.69
N LEU A 48 1.97 7.23 -8.64
CA LEU A 48 2.74 6.94 -7.44
C LEU A 48 2.45 7.91 -6.29
N GLY A 49 2.33 9.21 -6.56
CA GLY A 49 1.91 10.19 -5.56
C GLY A 49 0.52 9.90 -4.98
N CYS A 50 -0.42 9.51 -5.85
CA CYS A 50 -1.76 9.09 -5.45
C CYS A 50 -1.75 7.80 -4.62
N VAL A 51 -0.98 6.78 -5.02
CA VAL A 51 -0.80 5.53 -4.28
C VAL A 51 -0.16 5.81 -2.91
N TYR A 52 0.85 6.68 -2.82
CA TYR A 52 1.45 7.08 -1.54
C TYR A 52 0.43 7.72 -0.60
N LYS A 53 -0.47 8.56 -1.11
CA LYS A 53 -1.53 9.18 -0.31
C LYS A 53 -2.59 8.17 0.11
N ALA A 54 -3.02 7.28 -0.79
CA ALA A 54 -4.04 6.27 -0.52
C ALA A 54 -3.55 5.15 0.43
N PHE A 55 -2.29 4.71 0.26
CA PHE A 55 -1.71 3.54 0.91
C PHE A 55 -0.48 3.89 1.75
N HIS A 56 -0.50 5.05 2.41
CA HIS A 56 0.66 5.62 3.10
C HIS A 56 1.35 4.68 4.09
N ASN A 57 0.60 3.84 4.82
CA ASN A 57 1.18 2.97 5.84
C ASN A 57 1.92 1.76 5.23
N VAL A 58 1.60 1.42 3.99
CA VAL A 58 2.12 0.24 3.29
C VAL A 58 2.88 0.62 2.01
N TRP A 59 3.20 1.91 1.85
CA TRP A 59 3.86 2.46 0.68
C TRP A 59 5.17 1.75 0.33
N LYS A 60 5.88 1.22 1.33
CA LYS A 60 7.09 0.42 1.12
C LYS A 60 6.84 -0.78 0.21
N TYR A 61 5.68 -1.45 0.31
CA TYR A 61 5.31 -2.54 -0.61
C TYR A 61 5.09 -2.02 -2.03
N GLY A 62 4.59 -0.79 -2.19
CA GLY A 62 4.49 -0.14 -3.50
C GLY A 62 5.86 0.05 -4.15
N LEU A 63 6.85 0.50 -3.38
CA LEU A 63 8.24 0.61 -3.85
C LEU A 63 8.82 -0.74 -4.26
N TRP A 64 8.54 -1.81 -3.50
CA TRP A 64 8.95 -3.16 -3.88
C TRP A 64 8.28 -3.65 -5.18
N LEU A 65 6.99 -3.37 -5.37
CA LEU A 65 6.29 -3.69 -6.63
C LEU A 65 6.86 -2.93 -7.83
N ILE A 66 7.23 -1.66 -7.66
CA ILE A 66 7.96 -0.91 -8.69
C ILE A 66 9.31 -1.56 -8.97
N GLY A 67 10.01 -1.98 -7.91
CA GLY A 67 11.27 -2.73 -8.04
C GLY A 67 11.08 -3.98 -8.89
N ILE A 68 10.06 -4.80 -8.60
CA ILE A 68 9.72 -5.97 -9.42
C ILE A 68 9.49 -5.54 -10.87
N TYR A 69 8.61 -4.57 -11.12
CA TYR A 69 8.27 -4.11 -12.47
C TYR A 69 9.50 -3.64 -13.27
N VAL A 70 10.35 -2.81 -12.66
CA VAL A 70 11.54 -2.26 -13.31
C VAL A 70 12.57 -3.35 -13.57
N PHE A 71 12.86 -4.21 -12.58
CA PHE A 71 13.88 -5.24 -12.73
C PHE A 71 13.42 -6.38 -13.64
N SER A 72 12.18 -6.85 -13.53
CA SER A 72 11.65 -7.85 -14.47
C SER A 72 11.54 -7.31 -15.89
N GLY A 73 11.23 -6.02 -16.00
CA GLY A 73 11.15 -5.37 -17.29
C GLY A 73 12.48 -5.20 -17.99
N THR A 74 13.45 -4.69 -17.24
CA THR A 74 14.82 -4.53 -17.73
C THR A 74 15.45 -5.89 -18.02
N GLY A 75 15.13 -6.89 -17.18
CA GLY A 75 15.50 -8.29 -17.37
C GLY A 75 15.00 -8.82 -18.71
N GLY A 76 13.69 -8.82 -18.92
CA GLY A 76 13.06 -9.20 -20.19
C GLY A 76 13.61 -8.43 -21.39
N TYR A 77 13.77 -7.11 -21.30
CA TYR A 77 14.36 -6.30 -22.37
C TYR A 77 15.78 -6.76 -22.72
N PHE A 78 16.67 -6.94 -21.75
CA PHE A 78 18.03 -7.41 -22.01
C PHE A 78 18.06 -8.83 -22.58
N LEU A 79 17.16 -9.71 -22.15
CA LEU A 79 17.07 -11.07 -22.70
C LEU A 79 16.61 -11.12 -24.17
N THR A 80 16.07 -10.02 -24.72
CA THR A 80 15.80 -9.93 -26.16
C THR A 80 17.06 -9.78 -27.01
N TYR A 81 18.18 -9.35 -26.39
CA TYR A 81 19.48 -9.26 -27.05
C TYR A 81 20.26 -10.57 -26.87
N HIS A 82 20.77 -11.11 -27.96
CA HIS A 82 21.40 -12.45 -27.99
C HIS A 82 22.92 -12.45 -27.67
N ASP A 83 23.48 -11.37 -27.14
CA ASP A 83 24.88 -11.33 -26.71
C ASP A 83 25.06 -11.63 -25.21
N ALA A 84 26.26 -12.10 -24.86
CA ALA A 84 26.57 -12.59 -23.52
C ALA A 84 26.45 -11.51 -22.43
N MET A 85 26.71 -10.24 -22.75
CA MET A 85 26.65 -9.15 -21.77
C MET A 85 25.20 -8.83 -21.41
N HIS A 86 24.31 -8.73 -22.39
CA HIS A 86 22.89 -8.52 -22.15
C HIS A 86 22.25 -9.74 -21.48
N LEU A 87 22.62 -10.96 -21.88
CA LEU A 87 22.15 -12.17 -21.20
C LEU A 87 22.50 -12.15 -19.69
N ALA A 88 23.76 -11.85 -19.35
CA ALA A 88 24.19 -11.75 -17.96
C ALA A 88 23.45 -10.64 -17.21
N GLY A 89 23.30 -9.46 -17.81
CA GLY A 89 22.54 -8.36 -17.24
C GLY A 89 21.08 -8.72 -16.99
N GLY A 90 20.43 -9.36 -17.96
CA GLY A 90 19.05 -9.78 -17.89
C GLY A 90 18.81 -10.79 -16.75
N LEU A 91 19.69 -11.78 -16.63
CA LEU A 91 19.65 -12.76 -15.54
C LEU A 91 19.83 -12.10 -14.17
N VAL A 92 20.76 -11.15 -14.03
CA VAL A 92 20.94 -10.41 -12.77
C VAL A 92 19.68 -9.63 -12.40
N CYS A 93 19.08 -8.94 -13.35
CA CYS A 93 17.83 -8.22 -13.13
C CYS A 93 16.71 -9.17 -12.69
N GLU A 94 16.57 -10.35 -13.30
CA GLU A 94 15.55 -11.31 -12.86
C GLU A 94 15.82 -11.95 -11.50
N LEU A 95 17.07 -12.19 -11.14
CA LEU A 95 17.40 -12.66 -9.80
C LEU A 95 17.01 -11.61 -8.75
N ILE A 96 17.21 -10.32 -9.04
CA ILE A 96 16.77 -9.23 -8.16
C ILE A 96 15.23 -9.18 -8.08
N SER A 97 14.52 -9.29 -9.21
CA SER A 97 13.05 -9.26 -9.22
C SER A 97 12.46 -10.43 -8.41
N ILE A 98 13.02 -11.63 -8.56
CA ILE A 98 12.66 -12.83 -7.79
C ILE A 98 12.98 -12.66 -6.31
N PHE A 99 14.14 -12.12 -5.96
CA PHE A 99 14.50 -11.85 -4.58
C PHE A 99 13.50 -10.91 -3.89
N ILE A 100 13.08 -9.85 -4.59
CA ILE A 100 12.05 -8.92 -4.07
C ILE A 100 10.70 -9.64 -3.93
N LEU A 101 10.30 -10.43 -4.93
CA LEU A 101 9.07 -11.22 -4.87
C LEU A 101 9.05 -12.16 -3.66
N LEU A 102 10.13 -12.91 -3.44
CA LEU A 102 10.27 -13.82 -2.30
C LEU A 102 10.21 -13.07 -0.97
N SER A 103 10.81 -11.88 -0.90
CA SER A 103 10.75 -11.02 0.29
C SER A 103 9.31 -10.55 0.59
N LEU A 104 8.53 -10.22 -0.44
CA LEU A 104 7.10 -9.89 -0.29
C LEU A 104 6.29 -11.12 0.12
N ILE A 105 6.54 -12.28 -0.48
CA ILE A 105 5.88 -13.55 -0.11
C ILE A 105 6.14 -13.89 1.36
N TYR A 106 7.39 -13.78 1.82
CA TYR A 106 7.73 -13.99 3.22
C TYR A 106 6.94 -13.05 4.14
N THR A 107 6.78 -11.79 3.73
CA THR A 107 5.97 -10.81 4.45
C THR A 107 4.49 -11.22 4.52
N VAL A 108 3.94 -11.81 3.45
CA VAL A 108 2.58 -12.38 3.47
C VAL A 108 2.45 -13.53 4.47
N ILE A 109 3.44 -14.43 4.49
CA ILE A 109 3.48 -15.59 5.40
C ILE A 109 3.56 -15.13 6.85
N ASP A 110 4.48 -14.22 7.18
CA ASP A 110 4.62 -13.64 8.52
C ASP A 110 3.31 -12.97 8.98
N MET A 111 2.62 -12.27 8.08
CA MET A 111 1.30 -11.70 8.39
C MET A 111 0.23 -12.77 8.64
N ARG A 112 0.29 -13.91 7.95
CA ARG A 112 -0.64 -15.03 8.14
C ARG A 112 -0.50 -15.64 9.53
N GLU A 113 0.72 -15.90 9.94
CA GLU A 113 1.01 -16.46 11.26
C GLU A 113 0.54 -15.52 12.37
N LYS A 114 0.90 -14.23 12.28
CA LYS A 114 0.49 -13.20 13.25
C LYS A 114 -1.03 -12.98 13.33
N THR A 115 -1.78 -13.33 12.28
CA THR A 115 -3.25 -13.15 12.26
C THR A 115 -4.04 -14.42 12.59
N LYS A 116 -3.37 -15.48 13.08
CA LYS A 116 -3.97 -16.78 13.47
C LYS A 116 -4.96 -17.32 12.43
N HIS A 117 -4.60 -17.24 11.15
CA HIS A 117 -5.40 -17.74 10.02
C HIS A 117 -6.82 -17.17 9.86
N LYS A 118 -7.18 -16.10 10.58
CA LYS A 118 -8.54 -15.50 10.50
C LYS A 118 -8.90 -14.94 9.13
N HIS A 119 -7.93 -14.77 8.24
CA HIS A 119 -8.15 -14.21 6.92
C HIS A 119 -7.54 -15.07 5.82
N PRO A 120 -8.28 -15.35 4.73
CA PRO A 120 -7.72 -15.98 3.55
C PRO A 120 -6.74 -15.02 2.90
N LEU A 121 -5.43 -15.26 3.07
CA LEU A 121 -4.35 -14.51 2.41
C LEU A 121 -3.95 -15.15 1.08
N GLY A 122 -4.60 -16.25 0.67
CA GLY A 122 -4.32 -16.95 -0.58
C GLY A 122 -4.48 -16.05 -1.80
N LEU A 123 -5.50 -15.18 -1.81
CA LEU A 123 -5.68 -14.23 -2.92
C LEU A 123 -4.57 -13.16 -2.95
N TRP A 124 -4.03 -12.76 -1.79
CA TRP A 124 -2.94 -11.80 -1.74
C TRP A 124 -1.62 -12.39 -2.27
N PHE A 125 -1.34 -13.63 -1.90
CA PHE A 125 -0.23 -14.39 -2.47
C PHE A 125 -0.39 -14.57 -3.99
N LEU A 126 -1.57 -14.98 -4.44
CA LEU A 126 -1.86 -15.14 -5.87
C LEU A 126 -1.70 -13.83 -6.64
N SER A 127 -2.13 -12.69 -6.08
CA SER A 127 -1.94 -11.39 -6.73
C SER A 127 -0.48 -10.98 -6.85
N LEU A 128 0.41 -11.36 -5.93
CA LEU A 128 1.85 -11.12 -6.08
C LEU A 128 2.44 -11.92 -7.26
N LEU A 129 2.03 -13.19 -7.40
CA LEU A 129 2.46 -14.03 -8.52
C LEU A 129 1.93 -13.51 -9.87
N ILE A 130 0.64 -13.13 -9.90
CA ILE A 130 0.03 -12.49 -11.07
C ILE A 130 0.81 -11.22 -11.44
N PHE A 131 1.07 -10.34 -10.48
CA PHE A 131 1.84 -9.11 -10.71
C PHE A 131 3.20 -9.41 -11.34
N PHE A 132 3.96 -10.36 -10.77
CA PHE A 132 5.28 -10.74 -11.27
C PHE A 132 5.25 -11.27 -12.70
N VAL A 133 4.35 -12.22 -12.99
CA VAL A 133 4.22 -12.83 -14.32
C VAL A 133 3.84 -11.77 -15.37
N PHE A 134 2.84 -10.94 -15.07
CA PHE A 134 2.41 -9.92 -16.02
C PHE A 134 3.43 -8.77 -16.15
N ALA A 135 4.21 -8.44 -15.12
CA ALA A 135 5.30 -7.49 -15.24
C ALA A 135 6.38 -7.94 -16.24
N ASN A 136 6.74 -9.24 -16.21
CA ASN A 136 7.62 -9.85 -17.20
C ASN A 136 7.02 -9.80 -18.61
N LEU A 137 5.76 -10.23 -18.75
CA LEU A 137 5.07 -10.28 -20.05
C LEU A 137 4.89 -8.89 -20.67
N SER A 138 4.52 -7.89 -19.86
CA SER A 138 4.31 -6.52 -20.31
C SER A 138 5.54 -5.99 -21.03
N LEU A 139 6.67 -5.95 -20.32
CA LEU A 139 7.86 -5.31 -20.85
C LEU A 139 8.57 -6.15 -21.91
N SER A 140 8.45 -7.49 -21.86
CA SER A 140 8.88 -8.35 -22.96
C SER A 140 8.12 -8.03 -24.25
N ASP A 141 6.78 -7.98 -24.20
CA ASP A 141 5.94 -7.67 -25.37
C ASP A 141 6.16 -6.24 -25.88
N TRP A 142 6.32 -5.27 -24.97
CA TRP A 142 6.68 -3.90 -25.33
C TRP A 142 8.03 -3.83 -26.07
N SER A 143 9.01 -4.63 -25.63
CA SER A 143 10.32 -4.73 -26.28
C SER A 143 10.21 -5.30 -27.68
N TYR A 144 9.44 -6.37 -27.87
CA TYR A 144 9.17 -6.93 -29.20
C TYR A 144 8.43 -5.93 -30.11
N TRP A 145 7.48 -5.16 -29.59
CA TRP A 145 6.81 -4.14 -30.38
C TRP A 145 7.78 -3.05 -30.86
N LEU A 146 8.75 -2.65 -30.04
CA LEU A 146 9.75 -1.67 -30.45
C LEU A 146 10.65 -2.18 -31.60
N ILE A 147 10.93 -3.48 -31.62
CA ILE A 147 11.83 -4.10 -32.60
C ILE A 147 11.05 -4.47 -33.88
N ASP A 148 9.99 -5.26 -33.74
CA ASP A 148 9.28 -5.93 -34.83
C ASP A 148 7.88 -5.39 -35.10
N LYS A 149 7.43 -4.36 -34.37
CA LYS A 149 6.07 -3.77 -34.47
C LYS A 149 4.95 -4.79 -34.27
N SER A 150 5.17 -5.78 -33.41
CA SER A 150 4.16 -6.76 -33.00
C SER A 150 2.91 -6.11 -32.39
N PRO A 151 1.72 -6.73 -32.46
CA PRO A 151 0.53 -6.16 -31.86
C PRO A 151 0.63 -6.08 -30.32
N LEU A 152 0.32 -4.92 -29.75
CA LEU A 152 0.42 -4.59 -28.30
C LEU A 152 -0.71 -5.16 -27.42
N TYR A 153 -1.43 -6.20 -27.87
CA TYR A 153 -2.55 -6.75 -27.10
C TYR A 153 -2.08 -7.36 -25.78
N LEU A 154 -0.97 -8.09 -25.82
CA LEU A 154 -0.43 -8.76 -24.64
C LEU A 154 0.16 -7.73 -23.65
N TYR A 155 0.86 -6.71 -24.14
CA TYR A 155 1.30 -5.56 -23.34
C TYR A 155 0.13 -4.89 -22.63
N THR A 156 -0.92 -4.50 -23.38
CA THR A 156 -2.07 -3.78 -22.82
C THR A 156 -2.81 -4.62 -21.78
N PHE A 157 -3.02 -5.91 -22.07
CA PHE A 157 -3.64 -6.83 -21.12
C PHE A 157 -2.78 -7.01 -19.86
N SER A 158 -1.47 -7.17 -20.04
CA SER A 158 -0.52 -7.33 -18.94
C SER A 158 -0.50 -6.11 -18.03
N GLU A 159 -0.47 -4.90 -18.58
CA GLU A 159 -0.51 -3.65 -17.82
C GLU A 159 -1.80 -3.51 -17.00
N ILE A 160 -2.97 -3.86 -17.57
CA ILE A 160 -4.23 -3.88 -16.81
C ILE A 160 -4.15 -4.87 -15.65
N MET A 161 -3.60 -6.07 -15.87
CA MET A 161 -3.43 -7.08 -14.83
C MET A 161 -2.45 -6.63 -13.74
N ILE A 162 -1.36 -5.95 -14.10
CA ILE A 162 -0.39 -5.34 -13.17
C ILE A 162 -1.07 -4.28 -12.31
N ILE A 163 -1.84 -3.37 -12.91
CA ILE A 163 -2.54 -2.30 -12.18
C ILE A 163 -3.52 -2.91 -11.18
N CYS A 164 -4.38 -3.83 -11.62
CA CYS A 164 -5.39 -4.48 -10.78
C CYS A 164 -4.74 -5.26 -9.62
N SER A 165 -3.74 -6.10 -9.92
CA SER A 165 -3.04 -6.90 -8.91
C SER A 165 -2.20 -6.03 -7.97
N GLY A 166 -1.51 -5.00 -8.46
CA GLY A 166 -0.71 -4.08 -7.66
C GLY A 166 -1.56 -3.30 -6.67
N VAL A 167 -2.70 -2.74 -7.11
CA VAL A 167 -3.65 -2.08 -6.21
C VAL A 167 -4.17 -3.05 -5.16
N TYR A 168 -4.50 -4.29 -5.53
CA TYR A 168 -4.96 -5.29 -4.59
C TYR A 168 -3.89 -5.67 -3.55
N VAL A 169 -2.64 -5.84 -3.99
CA VAL A 169 -1.50 -6.15 -3.11
C VAL A 169 -1.27 -5.06 -2.07
N LEU A 170 -1.54 -3.80 -2.39
CA LEU A 170 -1.44 -2.69 -1.44
C LEU A 170 -2.69 -2.56 -0.57
N TRP A 171 -3.86 -2.84 -1.13
CA TRP A 171 -5.14 -2.71 -0.43
C TRP A 171 -5.28 -3.70 0.73
N VAL A 172 -4.96 -4.98 0.53
CA VAL A 172 -5.08 -6.02 1.56
C VAL A 172 -4.32 -5.65 2.86
N PRO A 173 -3.02 -5.35 2.83
CA PRO A 173 -2.29 -4.97 4.03
C PRO A 173 -2.71 -3.57 4.52
N GLN A 174 -3.09 -2.62 3.67
CA GLN A 174 -3.58 -1.31 4.15
C GLN A 174 -4.86 -1.45 4.98
N VAL A 175 -5.79 -2.29 4.55
CA VAL A 175 -7.00 -2.61 5.33
C VAL A 175 -6.59 -3.32 6.62
N LYS A 176 -5.79 -4.40 6.53
CA LYS A 176 -5.52 -5.30 7.65
C LYS A 176 -4.52 -4.74 8.68
N ILE A 177 -3.46 -4.05 8.25
CA ILE A 177 -2.51 -3.35 9.12
C ILE A 177 -3.15 -2.11 9.73
N SER A 178 -4.12 -1.45 9.06
CA SER A 178 -4.90 -0.41 9.74
C SER A 178 -5.75 -0.93 10.91
N VAL A 179 -5.91 -2.26 11.03
CA VAL A 179 -6.51 -2.93 12.19
C VAL A 179 -5.47 -3.34 13.25
N ARG A 180 -4.17 -3.40 12.92
CA ARG A 180 -3.15 -3.61 13.95
C ARG A 180 -3.01 -2.32 14.74
N ASN A 181 -3.44 -2.37 16.00
CA ASN A 181 -3.18 -1.32 16.96
C ASN A 181 -1.71 -1.42 17.34
N VAL A 182 -0.81 -0.85 16.53
CA VAL A 182 0.64 -0.78 16.82
C VAL A 182 1.00 0.61 17.31
N CYS A 183 1.89 0.66 18.29
CA CYS A 183 2.37 1.91 18.86
C CYS A 183 3.16 2.68 17.82
N PRO A 184 2.81 3.94 17.50
CA PRO A 184 3.52 4.67 16.47
C PRO A 184 4.92 5.15 16.89
N VAL A 185 5.29 4.97 18.16
CA VAL A 185 6.60 5.36 18.72
C VAL A 185 7.57 4.18 18.70
N CYS A 186 7.10 2.98 19.06
CA CYS A 186 7.97 1.83 19.30
C CYS A 186 7.58 0.57 18.50
N ASP A 187 6.54 0.66 17.67
CA ASP A 187 6.02 -0.40 16.79
C ASP A 187 5.58 -1.70 17.51
N CYS A 188 5.38 -1.63 18.83
CA CYS A 188 4.87 -2.74 19.62
C CYS A 188 3.33 -2.80 19.56
N GLU A 189 2.77 -4.01 19.68
CA GLU A 189 1.32 -4.21 19.74
C GLU A 189 0.70 -3.50 20.95
N LEU A 190 -0.36 -2.75 20.71
CA LEU A 190 -1.11 -1.98 21.71
C LEU A 190 -2.17 -2.89 22.32
N ARG A 191 -2.27 -2.82 23.64
CA ARG A 191 -3.41 -3.37 24.36
C ARG A 191 -4.63 -2.50 24.04
N VAL A 192 -5.75 -3.14 23.70
CA VAL A 192 -7.02 -2.46 23.48
C VAL A 192 -7.86 -2.62 24.74
N ASP A 193 -8.15 -1.51 25.40
CA ASP A 193 -9.06 -1.48 26.54
C ASP A 193 -10.35 -0.78 26.10
N LYS A 194 -11.49 -1.41 26.37
CA LYS A 194 -12.79 -0.80 26.11
C LYS A 194 -13.20 0.02 27.33
N ARG A 195 -13.53 1.29 27.14
CA ARG A 195 -14.00 2.20 28.20
C ARG A 195 -15.31 2.84 27.80
N SER A 196 -16.20 3.02 28.76
CA SER A 196 -17.48 3.68 28.54
C SER A 196 -17.33 5.20 28.63
N CYS A 197 -18.02 5.92 27.75
CA CYS A 197 -18.09 7.37 27.80
C CYS A 197 -18.77 7.83 29.10
N PRO A 198 -18.17 8.74 29.88
CA PRO A 198 -18.77 9.26 31.10
C PRO A 198 -20.13 9.94 30.90
N SER A 199 -20.41 10.50 29.71
CA SER A 199 -21.67 11.19 29.42
C SER A 199 -22.76 10.32 28.80
N CYS A 200 -22.43 9.44 27.86
CA CYS A 200 -23.43 8.68 27.09
C CYS A 200 -23.32 7.16 27.26
N ASN A 201 -22.37 6.68 28.07
CA ASN A 201 -22.12 5.27 28.35
C ASN A 201 -21.78 4.39 27.13
N GLU A 202 -21.59 4.98 25.95
CA GLU A 202 -21.13 4.27 24.76
C GLU A 202 -19.69 3.80 24.90
N THR A 203 -19.38 2.63 24.36
CA THR A 203 -18.08 1.99 24.56
C THR A 203 -17.07 2.38 23.48
N GLU A 204 -15.93 2.92 23.88
CA GLU A 204 -14.83 3.28 23.00
C GLU A 204 -13.57 2.46 23.24
N ASN A 205 -12.76 2.31 22.19
CA ASN A 205 -11.49 1.60 22.24
C ASN A 205 -10.36 2.57 22.59
N PHE A 206 -9.72 2.35 23.74
CA PHE A 206 -8.48 2.99 24.15
C PHE A 206 -7.30 2.08 23.85
N PHE A 207 -6.16 2.68 23.52
CA PHE A 207 -4.96 1.93 23.17
C PHE A 207 -3.85 2.24 24.17
N TRP A 208 -3.22 1.20 24.70
CA TRP A 208 -2.13 1.31 25.66
C TRP A 208 -0.85 0.65 25.13
N CYS A 209 0.25 1.39 25.13
CA CYS A 209 1.56 0.86 24.80
C CYS A 209 2.27 0.36 26.05
N ARG A 210 2.56 -0.96 26.12
CA ARG A 210 3.32 -1.53 27.25
C ARG A 210 4.76 -1.05 27.32
N LYS A 211 5.45 -0.94 26.19
CA LYS A 211 6.89 -0.60 26.15
C LYS A 211 7.18 0.85 26.53
N GLY A 212 6.29 1.77 26.14
CA GLY A 212 6.45 3.19 26.44
C GLY A 212 5.57 3.69 27.58
N GLU A 213 4.77 2.80 28.19
CA GLU A 213 3.84 3.10 29.29
C GLU A 213 2.98 4.35 29.08
N HIS A 214 2.40 4.46 27.88
CA HIS A 214 1.57 5.62 27.53
C HIS A 214 0.32 5.23 26.74
N HIS A 215 -0.70 6.06 26.90
CA HIS A 215 -1.94 5.96 26.14
C HIS A 215 -1.76 6.54 24.74
N ILE A 216 -2.22 5.77 23.77
CA ILE A 216 -2.31 6.15 22.37
C ILE A 216 -3.77 6.40 22.04
N ILE A 217 -4.05 7.53 21.40
CA ILE A 217 -5.38 7.94 20.97
C ILE A 217 -5.41 8.11 19.45
N LYS A 218 -6.61 8.06 18.87
CA LYS A 218 -6.80 8.45 17.46
C LYS A 218 -6.90 9.98 17.37
N CYS A 219 -6.05 10.59 16.56
CA CYS A 219 -6.09 12.03 16.32
C CYS A 219 -7.42 12.44 15.68
N PRO A 220 -8.17 13.43 16.21
CA PRO A 220 -9.46 13.84 15.65
C PRO A 220 -9.31 14.44 14.24
N TYR A 221 -8.13 14.99 13.90
CA TYR A 221 -7.90 15.64 12.61
C TYR A 221 -7.47 14.70 11.48
N CYS A 222 -6.74 13.62 11.78
CA CYS A 222 -6.20 12.71 10.75
C CYS A 222 -6.55 11.23 10.98
N ASN A 223 -7.26 10.93 12.07
CA ASN A 223 -7.71 9.60 12.48
C ASN A 223 -6.60 8.54 12.62
N LYS A 224 -5.32 8.97 12.66
CA LYS A 224 -4.16 8.10 12.93
C LYS A 224 -3.86 8.03 14.43
N LEU A 225 -3.32 6.89 14.87
CA LEU A 225 -2.85 6.68 16.24
C LEU A 225 -1.68 7.62 16.56
N THR A 226 -1.73 8.26 17.72
CA THR A 226 -0.72 9.22 18.20
C THR A 226 -0.69 9.24 19.73
N LEU A 227 0.42 9.73 20.30
CA LEU A 227 0.54 10.01 21.73
C LEU A 227 -0.52 11.02 22.20
N HIS A 228 -1.15 10.73 23.33
CA HIS A 228 -2.02 11.67 24.05
C HIS A 228 -1.20 12.83 24.65
N GLY A 229 -1.79 14.02 24.76
CA GLY A 229 -1.21 15.15 25.50
C GLY A 229 -0.17 16.00 24.76
N GLY A 230 0.01 15.80 23.44
CA GLY A 230 1.01 16.53 22.65
C GLY A 230 0.52 17.01 21.29
N LYS A 231 1.45 17.17 20.36
CA LYS A 231 1.14 17.34 18.93
C LYS A 231 0.99 15.98 18.28
N CYS A 232 0.05 15.86 17.34
CA CYS A 232 -0.04 14.66 16.54
C CYS A 232 1.27 14.45 15.76
N ILE A 233 1.88 13.28 15.88
CA ILE A 233 3.13 12.96 15.16
C ILE A 233 2.96 12.98 13.64
N HIS A 234 1.72 12.78 13.14
CA HIS A 234 1.41 12.68 11.72
C HIS A 234 1.04 14.03 11.10
N CYS A 235 0.13 14.78 11.72
CA CYS A 235 -0.38 16.03 11.17
C CYS A 235 0.13 17.29 11.89
N ARG A 236 0.97 17.15 12.92
CA ARG A 236 1.58 18.23 13.73
C ARG A 236 0.59 19.14 14.45
N LYS A 237 -0.73 18.97 14.28
CA LYS A 237 -1.77 19.71 15.01
C LYS A 237 -1.71 19.40 16.50
N LYS A 238 -1.88 20.45 17.32
CA LYS A 238 -1.94 20.33 18.78
C LYS A 238 -3.22 19.59 19.16
N LEU A 239 -3.08 18.51 19.92
CA LEU A 239 -4.22 17.77 20.42
C LEU A 239 -4.80 18.49 21.63
N LYS A 240 -6.11 18.42 21.80
CA LYS A 240 -6.75 18.86 23.02
C LYS A 240 -6.31 17.96 24.19
N LYS A 241 -6.43 18.48 25.41
CA LYS A 241 -6.10 17.71 26.63
C LYS A 241 -7.16 16.64 26.93
N GLY A 242 -8.37 16.79 26.42
CA GLY A 242 -9.44 15.82 26.52
C GLY A 242 -9.52 14.89 25.32
N VAL A 243 -10.18 13.76 25.54
CA VAL A 243 -10.59 12.78 24.54
C VAL A 243 -12.07 13.00 24.27
N GLU A 244 -12.39 13.30 23.01
CA GLU A 244 -13.76 13.53 22.53
C GLU A 244 -14.44 12.20 22.23
N CYS A 245 -15.64 12.00 22.78
CA CYS A 245 -16.48 10.85 22.47
C CYS A 245 -17.07 10.98 21.06
N ARG A 246 -16.95 9.95 20.23
CA ARG A 246 -17.48 9.92 18.87
C ARG A 246 -19.00 9.86 18.80
N SER A 247 -19.64 9.31 19.83
CA SER A 247 -21.09 9.11 19.83
C SER A 247 -21.84 10.38 20.25
N CYS A 248 -21.38 11.08 21.30
CA CYS A 248 -22.06 12.26 21.83
C CYS A 248 -21.28 13.57 21.70
N GLY A 249 -20.03 13.55 21.23
CA GLY A 249 -19.19 14.75 21.07
C GLY A 249 -18.71 15.37 22.38
N SER A 250 -19.00 14.76 23.54
CA SER A 250 -18.52 15.27 24.82
C SER A 250 -17.01 15.07 24.96
N GLU A 251 -16.34 16.05 25.55
CA GLU A 251 -14.89 16.04 25.77
C GLU A 251 -14.61 15.76 27.26
N HIS A 252 -13.88 14.69 27.53
CA HIS A 252 -13.50 14.29 28.89
C HIS A 252 -12.00 14.05 28.98
N SER A 253 -11.42 14.31 30.15
CA SER A 253 -10.02 13.99 30.41
C SER A 253 -9.78 12.48 30.33
N LEU A 254 -8.58 12.07 29.93
CA LEU A 254 -8.21 10.65 29.88
C LEU A 254 -8.41 9.95 31.25
N ALA A 255 -8.22 10.68 32.36
CA ALA A 255 -8.45 10.16 33.70
C ALA A 255 -9.93 9.82 33.98
N GLU A 256 -10.86 10.62 33.45
CA GLU A 256 -12.31 10.36 33.58
C GLU A 256 -12.74 9.10 32.82
N TRP A 257 -12.13 8.85 31.66
CA TRP A 257 -12.36 7.62 30.90
C TRP A 257 -11.81 6.36 31.58
N ILE A 258 -10.74 6.48 32.39
CA ILE A 258 -10.07 5.33 33.03
C ILE A 258 -10.69 4.96 34.38
N LYS A 259 -11.32 5.92 35.07
CA LYS A 259 -11.91 5.73 36.41
C LYS A 259 -13.16 4.84 36.42
N LEU A 260 -13.75 4.57 35.25
CA LEU A 260 -14.90 3.67 35.05
C LEU A 260 -14.42 2.33 34.49
#